data_AF-A0A3D0C2E5-F1
#
_entry.id   AF-A0A3D0C2E5-F1
#
_cell.length_a   1.000
_cell.length_b   1.000
_cell.length_c   1.000
_cell.angle_alpha   90.00
_cell.angle_beta   90.00
_cell.angle_gamma   90.00
#
_symmetry.space_group_name_H-M   'P 1'
#
loop_
_entity.id
_entity.type
_entity.pdbx_description
1 polymer ?
#
loop_
_entity_poly.entity_id
_entity_poly.type
_entity_poly.pdbx_seq_one_letter_code
_entity_poly.pdbx_strand_id
1 'polypeptide(L)'
;NGSIGDVKLSAQYRWYQYMNVIHHADVAYQFTDNWEGKVGITQVPFGNLNYNSNNFFFSSGYYAGLEDDYDAGLSFTGKYDKHDIRVAYFLNDEKGGVDGYSGDKTHRYSYDVVGIRDFAGGEGIYSAPTQEMGESNTINLRYSYNFFDNTEVGVSLLSGDLEGGSGVGSVGDHTAYAFHVNSKIENIGIMFQVSEYEYDLDNGSDAVAVGAWAFYDTIPTEATSYNLNLSYSQSVSLGPITNLTYYNDYNLVTDKSAGLDDTTMNATGVAISAGGVYAYVDFVVAKNQPFLGGTLVGNADDWNKRLNINIGYYF
;
A
#
# COMPACT_ATOMS: atom_id res chain seq x y z
N ASN A 1 -3.50 -2.78 21.47
CA ASN A 1 -3.26 -4.24 21.56
C ASN A 1 -3.66 -4.73 22.94
N GLY A 2 -4.32 -5.87 23.01
CA GLY A 2 -4.70 -6.53 24.27
C GLY A 2 -4.87 -8.04 24.06
N SER A 3 -5.06 -8.78 25.16
CA SER A 3 -5.39 -10.20 25.11
C SER A 3 -6.42 -10.57 26.17
N ILE A 4 -7.28 -11.53 25.85
CA ILE A 4 -8.23 -12.14 26.78
C ILE A 4 -8.14 -13.65 26.59
N GLY A 5 -7.57 -14.35 27.57
CA GLY A 5 -7.18 -15.76 27.39
C GLY A 5 -6.15 -15.90 26.26
N ASP A 6 -6.40 -16.85 25.37
CA ASP A 6 -5.53 -17.15 24.22
C ASP A 6 -5.84 -16.30 22.97
N VAL A 7 -6.80 -15.38 23.09
CA VAL A 7 -7.22 -14.49 22.00
C VAL A 7 -6.50 -13.16 22.13
N LYS A 8 -5.88 -12.70 21.04
CA LYS A 8 -5.24 -11.39 20.91
C LYS A 8 -6.15 -10.43 20.15
N LEU A 9 -6.10 -9.15 20.51
CA LEU A 9 -6.87 -8.08 19.90
C LEU A 9 -5.92 -6.96 19.49
N SER A 10 -6.02 -6.52 18.25
CA SER A 10 -5.30 -5.35 17.74
C SER A 10 -6.28 -4.39 17.09
N ALA A 11 -6.13 -3.10 17.35
CA ALA A 11 -6.93 -2.07 16.70
C ALA A 11 -6.15 -0.76 16.68
N GLN A 12 -6.21 -0.07 15.54
CA GLN A 12 -5.73 1.29 15.38
C GLN A 12 -6.80 2.12 14.67
N TYR A 13 -7.14 3.25 15.29
CA TYR A 13 -8.03 4.25 14.72
C TYR A 13 -7.26 5.56 14.59
N ARG A 14 -7.44 6.26 13.48
CA ARG A 14 -6.73 7.50 13.18
C ARG A 14 -7.75 8.62 12.97
N TRP A 15 -7.50 9.74 13.62
CA TRP A 15 -8.29 10.97 13.50
C TRP A 15 -7.50 11.98 12.67
N TYR A 16 -8.15 12.50 11.64
CA TYR A 16 -7.65 13.60 10.82
C TYR A 16 -8.62 14.77 10.91
N GLN A 17 -8.16 15.96 10.51
CA GLN A 17 -9.01 17.15 10.52
C GLN A 17 -10.26 16.98 9.62
N TYR A 18 -10.17 16.17 8.57
CA TYR A 18 -11.19 16.03 7.53
C TYR A 18 -11.81 14.63 7.44
N MET A 19 -11.21 13.62 8.08
CA MET A 19 -11.72 12.25 8.07
C MET A 19 -11.34 11.50 9.34
N ASN A 20 -12.00 10.37 9.58
CA ASN A 20 -11.61 9.43 10.61
C ASN A 20 -11.61 8.04 10.00
N VAL A 21 -10.57 7.25 10.27
CA VAL A 21 -10.36 5.98 9.59
C VAL A 21 -9.97 4.90 10.60
N ILE A 22 -10.50 3.72 10.37
CA ILE A 22 -9.97 2.49 10.95
C ILE A 22 -8.78 2.08 10.10
N HIS A 23 -7.63 1.84 10.72
CA HIS A 23 -6.45 1.37 9.99
C HIS A 23 -6.36 -0.16 10.04
N HIS A 24 -6.58 -0.73 11.22
CA HIS A 24 -6.76 -2.17 11.37
C HIS A 24 -7.62 -2.42 12.60
N ALA A 25 -8.33 -3.54 12.59
CA ALA A 25 -9.03 -4.06 13.76
C ALA A 25 -9.27 -5.56 13.59
N ASP A 26 -8.54 -6.35 14.37
CA ASP A 26 -8.50 -7.79 14.21
C ASP A 26 -8.51 -8.54 15.54
N VAL A 27 -9.06 -9.75 15.47
CA VAL A 27 -9.02 -10.76 16.51
C VAL A 27 -8.11 -11.88 16.02
N ALA A 28 -7.06 -12.19 16.78
CA ALA A 28 -6.09 -13.22 16.43
C ALA A 28 -6.09 -14.38 17.42
N TYR A 29 -5.81 -15.58 16.91
CA TYR A 29 -5.67 -16.80 17.70
C TYR A 29 -4.48 -17.64 17.24
N GLN A 30 -3.69 -18.12 18.19
CA GLN A 30 -2.54 -18.99 17.93
C GLN A 30 -3.01 -20.46 17.90
N PHE A 31 -3.11 -21.05 16.71
CA PHE A 31 -3.58 -22.44 16.55
C PHE A 31 -2.53 -23.47 16.93
N THR A 32 -1.26 -23.18 16.62
CA THR A 32 -0.08 -24.02 16.92
C THR A 32 1.12 -23.12 17.18
N ASP A 33 2.27 -23.66 17.56
CA ASP A 33 3.49 -22.87 17.75
C ASP A 33 3.89 -22.04 16.50
N ASN A 34 3.49 -22.49 15.30
CA ASN A 34 3.91 -21.88 14.05
C ASN A 34 2.78 -21.13 13.31
N TRP A 35 1.51 -21.39 13.63
CA TRP A 35 0.37 -20.81 12.92
C TRP A 35 -0.49 -19.92 13.82
N GLU A 36 -0.63 -18.66 13.40
CA GLU A 36 -1.60 -17.70 13.91
C GLU A 36 -2.63 -17.39 12.81
N GLY A 37 -3.90 -17.28 13.16
CA GLY A 37 -4.92 -16.72 12.28
C GLY A 37 -5.57 -15.48 12.87
N LYS A 38 -6.08 -14.64 11.97
CA LYS A 38 -6.75 -13.37 12.25
C LYS A 38 -8.06 -13.30 11.50
N VAL A 39 -9.04 -12.64 12.11
CA VAL A 39 -10.29 -12.22 11.47
C VAL A 39 -10.56 -10.76 11.76
N GLY A 40 -11.01 -10.02 10.76
CA GLY A 40 -11.30 -8.58 10.86
C GLY A 40 -10.63 -7.80 9.74
N ILE A 41 -10.29 -6.54 9.99
CA ILE A 41 -9.55 -5.69 9.07
C ILE A 41 -8.05 -5.91 9.34
N THR A 42 -7.38 -6.58 8.40
CA THR A 42 -5.97 -7.01 8.54
C THR A 42 -5.15 -6.61 7.33
N GLN A 43 -3.83 -6.46 7.52
CA GLN A 43 -2.92 -6.12 6.43
C GLN A 43 -2.97 -7.18 5.32
N VAL A 44 -3.13 -6.73 4.08
CA VAL A 44 -3.01 -7.54 2.86
C VAL A 44 -1.56 -8.01 2.73
N PRO A 45 -1.27 -9.32 2.69
CA PRO A 45 0.09 -9.80 2.69
C PRO A 45 0.69 -9.76 1.27
N PHE A 46 1.00 -8.57 0.76
CA PHE A 46 1.58 -8.38 -0.58
C PHE A 46 2.92 -7.61 -0.55
N GLY A 47 3.91 -8.13 -1.28
CA GLY A 47 5.23 -7.51 -1.44
C GLY A 47 6.06 -7.41 -0.15
N ASN A 48 6.86 -6.35 -0.06
CA ASN A 48 7.62 -5.97 1.11
C ASN A 48 6.67 -5.34 2.16
N LEU A 49 6.51 -6.00 3.31
CA LEU A 49 5.49 -5.64 4.28
C LEU A 49 5.91 -4.53 5.25
N ASN A 50 4.89 -3.87 5.82
CA ASN A 50 4.94 -2.65 6.65
C ASN A 50 5.23 -1.39 5.85
N TYR A 51 6.46 -1.23 5.34
CA TYR A 51 6.84 -0.04 4.57
C TYR A 51 7.82 -0.43 3.47
N ASN A 52 7.49 -0.12 2.22
CA ASN A 52 8.37 -0.33 1.06
C ASN A 52 9.06 0.98 0.65
N SER A 53 9.38 1.81 1.64
CA SER A 53 10.11 3.07 1.49
C SER A 53 10.73 3.53 2.82
N ASN A 54 11.67 4.48 2.76
CA ASN A 54 12.24 5.18 3.90
C ASN A 54 11.71 6.63 4.02
N ASN A 55 10.82 7.06 3.13
CA ASN A 55 10.33 8.42 3.01
C ASN A 55 8.84 8.54 3.42
N PHE A 56 8.35 9.75 3.66
CA PHE A 56 6.97 9.98 4.12
C PHE A 56 5.88 9.62 3.09
N PHE A 57 6.20 9.62 1.79
CA PHE A 57 5.25 9.46 0.68
C PHE A 57 5.03 8.00 0.25
N PHE A 58 5.60 7.02 0.96
CA PHE A 58 5.56 5.60 0.56
C PHE A 58 6.24 5.34 -0.80
N SER A 59 6.05 4.16 -1.38
CA SER A 59 6.37 3.89 -2.79
C SER A 59 5.21 4.33 -3.69
N SER A 60 5.40 4.31 -5.02
CA SER A 60 4.29 4.54 -5.95
C SER A 60 3.21 3.44 -5.85
N GLY A 61 3.55 2.24 -5.34
CA GLY A 61 2.62 1.13 -5.14
C GLY A 61 1.53 1.40 -4.09
N TYR A 62 1.79 2.28 -3.11
CA TYR A 62 0.79 2.69 -2.13
C TYR A 62 -0.43 3.33 -2.78
N TYR A 63 -0.22 4.17 -3.80
CA TYR A 63 -1.30 4.85 -4.52
C TYR A 63 -2.06 3.94 -5.50
N ALA A 64 -1.54 2.74 -5.73
CA ALA A 64 -2.16 1.69 -6.55
C ALA A 64 -2.80 0.57 -5.71
N GLY A 65 -2.81 0.68 -4.38
CA GLY A 65 -3.38 -0.33 -3.48
C GLY A 65 -2.49 -1.54 -3.20
N LEU A 66 -1.19 -1.46 -3.51
CA LEU A 66 -0.25 -2.60 -3.44
C LEU A 66 0.80 -2.48 -2.33
N GLU A 67 0.66 -1.50 -1.44
CA GLU A 67 1.56 -1.30 -0.30
C GLU A 67 0.76 -0.84 0.92
N ASP A 68 1.09 -1.38 2.09
CA ASP A 68 0.46 -1.06 3.39
C ASP A 68 -1.07 -1.00 3.33
N ASP A 69 -1.63 -2.00 2.66
CA ASP A 69 -3.05 -2.14 2.39
C ASP A 69 -3.76 -3.04 3.43
N TYR A 70 -5.05 -2.79 3.71
CA TYR A 70 -5.80 -3.45 4.79
C TYR A 70 -7.23 -3.73 4.37
N ASP A 71 -7.62 -5.00 4.48
CA ASP A 71 -8.90 -5.50 4.02
C ASP A 71 -9.64 -6.31 5.08
N ALA A 72 -10.95 -6.46 4.89
CA ALA A 72 -11.82 -7.22 5.77
C ALA A 72 -11.87 -8.71 5.36
N GLY A 73 -11.35 -9.59 6.22
CA GLY A 73 -11.32 -11.01 5.92
C GLY A 73 -10.64 -11.89 6.97
N LEU A 74 -10.01 -12.94 6.46
CA LEU A 74 -9.26 -13.95 7.20
C LEU A 74 -7.80 -13.91 6.76
N SER A 75 -6.87 -13.90 7.71
CA SER A 75 -5.43 -13.90 7.43
C SER A 75 -4.72 -14.91 8.30
N PHE A 76 -3.83 -15.71 7.72
CA PHE A 76 -3.08 -16.77 8.39
C PHE A 76 -1.59 -16.55 8.16
N THR A 77 -0.81 -16.58 9.23
CA THR A 77 0.65 -16.48 9.20
C THR A 77 1.28 -17.74 9.77
N GLY A 78 2.07 -18.41 8.94
CA GLY A 78 2.87 -19.59 9.26
C GLY A 78 4.35 -19.23 9.33
N LYS A 79 5.00 -19.42 10.47
CA LYS A 79 6.44 -19.15 10.65
C LYS A 79 7.21 -20.43 10.97
N TYR A 80 8.23 -20.74 10.18
CA TYR A 80 9.07 -21.94 10.32
C TYR A 80 10.54 -21.57 10.13
N ASP A 81 11.26 -21.31 11.23
CA ASP A 81 12.66 -20.86 11.19
C ASP A 81 12.84 -19.67 10.23
N LYS A 82 13.42 -19.89 9.04
CA LYS A 82 13.66 -18.88 8.01
C LYS A 82 12.48 -18.63 7.07
N HIS A 83 11.44 -19.44 7.12
CA HIS A 83 10.28 -19.37 6.22
C HIS A 83 9.12 -18.58 6.86
N ASP A 84 8.58 -17.61 6.14
CA ASP A 84 7.34 -16.87 6.47
C ASP A 84 6.34 -17.14 5.33
N ILE A 85 5.20 -17.73 5.68
CA ILE A 85 4.11 -18.11 4.77
C ILE A 85 2.88 -17.33 5.20
N ARG A 86 2.25 -16.61 4.27
CA ARG A 86 1.00 -15.89 4.53
C ARG A 86 -0.04 -16.27 3.50
N VAL A 87 -1.23 -16.56 4.01
CA VAL A 87 -2.41 -16.87 3.21
C VAL A 87 -3.54 -16.02 3.77
N ALA A 88 -4.19 -15.25 2.92
CA ALA A 88 -5.36 -14.49 3.31
C ALA A 88 -6.48 -14.63 2.27
N TYR A 89 -7.70 -14.48 2.75
CA TYR A 89 -8.90 -14.36 1.95
C TYR A 89 -9.66 -13.14 2.46
N PHE A 90 -9.88 -12.19 1.57
CA PHE A 90 -10.61 -10.97 1.84
C PHE A 90 -11.96 -11.02 1.15
N LEU A 91 -13.01 -10.77 1.93
CA LEU A 91 -14.35 -10.70 1.36
C LEU A 91 -14.52 -9.38 0.60
N ASN A 92 -13.91 -8.31 1.11
CA ASN A 92 -13.94 -6.96 0.58
C ASN A 92 -12.90 -6.07 1.27
N ASP A 93 -12.81 -4.82 0.78
CA ASP A 93 -12.10 -3.72 1.42
C ASP A 93 -12.53 -3.48 2.89
N GLU A 94 -11.76 -2.70 3.64
CA GLU A 94 -12.05 -2.37 5.04
C GLU A 94 -13.35 -1.57 5.28
N LYS A 95 -13.99 -1.11 4.20
CA LYS A 95 -15.25 -0.36 4.18
C LYS A 95 -16.47 -1.25 3.91
N GLY A 96 -16.29 -2.55 3.68
CA GLY A 96 -17.38 -3.49 3.44
C GLY A 96 -17.72 -3.67 1.95
N GLY A 97 -16.81 -3.29 1.07
CA GLY A 97 -16.94 -3.41 -0.38
C GLY A 97 -17.85 -2.34 -0.98
N VAL A 98 -18.24 -2.55 -2.24
CA VAL A 98 -19.06 -1.60 -3.02
C VAL A 98 -20.38 -1.26 -2.31
N ASP A 99 -21.08 -2.27 -1.79
CA ASP A 99 -22.37 -2.13 -1.10
C ASP A 99 -22.26 -1.89 0.43
N GLY A 100 -21.05 -1.73 0.95
CA GLY A 100 -20.84 -1.46 2.37
C GLY A 100 -21.52 -0.16 2.81
N TYR A 101 -22.37 -0.23 3.85
CA TYR A 101 -23.06 0.92 4.48
C TYR A 101 -22.11 1.89 5.23
N SER A 102 -20.82 1.87 4.92
CA SER A 102 -19.86 2.84 5.42
C SER A 102 -20.19 4.24 4.89
N GLY A 103 -19.69 5.29 5.55
CA GLY A 103 -19.79 6.66 5.04
C GLY A 103 -19.02 6.88 3.74
N ASP A 104 -18.50 8.09 3.54
CA ASP A 104 -17.71 8.43 2.35
C ASP A 104 -16.63 7.37 2.03
N LYS A 105 -16.69 6.83 0.80
CA LYS A 105 -15.80 5.77 0.31
C LYS A 105 -14.35 6.25 0.20
N THR A 106 -14.07 7.54 0.19
CA THR A 106 -12.70 8.07 0.15
C THR A 106 -12.08 8.23 1.54
N HIS A 107 -12.87 8.13 2.62
CA HIS A 107 -12.39 8.30 4.00
C HIS A 107 -11.65 7.03 4.50
N ARG A 108 -10.54 6.68 3.86
CA ARG A 108 -9.75 5.50 4.18
C ARG A 108 -8.25 5.78 4.22
N TYR A 109 -7.53 4.87 4.86
CA TYR A 109 -6.07 4.88 4.90
C TYR A 109 -5.47 4.17 3.70
N SER A 110 -6.01 2.99 3.39
CA SER A 110 -5.62 2.13 2.28
C SER A 110 -6.20 2.65 0.97
N TYR A 111 -5.55 2.35 -0.15
CA TYR A 111 -5.97 2.82 -1.46
C TYR A 111 -6.68 1.67 -2.16
N ASP A 112 -7.99 1.79 -2.28
CA ASP A 112 -8.81 0.76 -2.94
C ASP A 112 -9.46 1.29 -4.20
N VAL A 113 -9.78 0.38 -5.11
CA VAL A 113 -10.72 0.67 -6.19
C VAL A 113 -12.12 0.92 -5.65
N VAL A 114 -12.74 1.98 -6.15
CA VAL A 114 -14.08 2.42 -5.76
C VAL A 114 -15.01 2.63 -6.96
N GLY A 115 -14.51 2.38 -8.17
CA GLY A 115 -15.29 2.49 -9.39
C GLY A 115 -14.49 2.30 -10.67
N ILE A 116 -15.21 2.16 -11.79
CA ILE A 116 -14.63 2.18 -13.12
C ILE A 116 -14.57 3.62 -13.61
N ARG A 117 -13.44 4.05 -14.19
CA ARG A 117 -13.27 5.43 -14.65
C ARG A 117 -13.82 5.59 -16.07
N ASP A 118 -14.91 6.33 -16.21
CA ASP A 118 -15.53 6.59 -17.53
C ASP A 118 -15.10 7.93 -18.13
N PHE A 119 -13.89 7.96 -18.70
CA PHE A 119 -13.42 9.14 -19.44
C PHE A 119 -14.28 9.46 -20.67
N ALA A 120 -14.89 8.44 -21.30
CA ALA A 120 -15.75 8.64 -22.47
C ALA A 120 -17.08 9.32 -22.11
N GLY A 121 -17.61 9.03 -20.93
CA GLY A 121 -18.75 9.71 -20.29
C GLY A 121 -18.42 11.10 -19.73
N GLY A 122 -17.15 11.52 -19.78
CA GLY A 122 -16.70 12.85 -19.38
C GLY A 122 -16.30 12.97 -17.91
N GLU A 123 -16.06 11.86 -17.21
CA GLU A 123 -15.51 11.91 -15.86
C GLU A 123 -14.09 12.50 -15.85
N GLY A 124 -13.84 13.41 -14.91
CA GLY A 124 -12.47 13.87 -14.64
C GLY A 124 -11.71 12.88 -13.75
N ILE A 125 -10.38 12.91 -13.83
CA ILE A 125 -9.43 12.05 -13.07
C ILE A 125 -9.75 11.97 -11.56
N TYR A 126 -10.16 13.07 -10.94
CA TYR A 126 -10.42 13.16 -9.50
C TYR A 126 -11.92 13.16 -9.17
N SER A 127 -12.78 12.81 -10.12
CA SER A 127 -14.24 12.81 -9.90
C SER A 127 -14.65 11.55 -9.14
N ALA A 128 -15.70 11.66 -8.33
CA ALA A 128 -16.40 10.47 -7.86
C ALA A 128 -16.84 9.63 -9.08
N PRO A 129 -16.58 8.31 -9.10
CA PRO A 129 -17.00 7.46 -10.19
C PRO A 129 -18.52 7.33 -10.21
N THR A 130 -19.10 7.28 -11.40
CA THR A 130 -20.53 7.00 -11.61
C THR A 130 -20.84 5.51 -11.66
N GLN A 131 -19.87 4.70 -12.10
CA GLN A 131 -19.92 3.24 -12.06
C GLN A 131 -19.15 2.76 -10.84
N GLU A 132 -19.89 2.44 -9.77
CA GLU A 132 -19.31 1.91 -8.53
C GLU A 132 -18.78 0.48 -8.73
N MET A 133 -17.64 0.21 -8.12
CA MET A 133 -16.95 -1.08 -8.14
C MET A 133 -16.16 -1.20 -6.84
N GLY A 134 -15.97 -2.41 -6.33
CA GLY A 134 -15.10 -2.66 -5.19
C GLY A 134 -14.54 -4.07 -5.23
N GLU A 135 -13.43 -4.26 -4.51
CA GLU A 135 -12.77 -5.55 -4.41
C GLU A 135 -13.65 -6.57 -3.67
N SER A 136 -13.61 -7.81 -4.14
CA SER A 136 -14.47 -8.88 -3.65
C SER A 136 -13.78 -10.23 -3.76
N ASN A 137 -13.91 -11.06 -2.72
CA ASN A 137 -13.44 -12.45 -2.75
C ASN A 137 -11.96 -12.65 -3.15
N THR A 138 -11.06 -11.79 -2.66
CA THR A 138 -9.64 -11.80 -3.04
C THR A 138 -8.83 -12.81 -2.22
N ILE A 139 -8.11 -13.71 -2.89
CA ILE A 139 -7.12 -14.59 -2.27
C ILE A 139 -5.74 -13.96 -2.39
N ASN A 140 -5.00 -13.95 -1.28
CA ASN A 140 -3.64 -13.46 -1.20
C ASN A 140 -2.69 -14.56 -0.72
N LEU A 141 -1.57 -14.71 -1.40
CA LEU A 141 -0.49 -15.62 -1.06
C LEU A 141 0.83 -14.88 -1.03
N ARG A 142 1.59 -15.07 0.05
CA ARG A 142 2.96 -14.57 0.14
C ARG A 142 3.87 -15.58 0.79
N TYR A 143 5.05 -15.70 0.24
CA TYR A 143 6.13 -16.51 0.79
C TYR A 143 7.41 -15.69 0.83
N SER A 144 8.10 -15.71 1.97
CA SER A 144 9.46 -15.18 2.07
C SER A 144 10.41 -16.11 2.81
N TYR A 145 11.69 -16.00 2.46
CA TYR A 145 12.79 -16.72 3.07
C TYR A 145 13.86 -15.74 3.58
N ASN A 146 14.30 -15.94 4.82
CA ASN A 146 15.34 -15.14 5.46
C ASN A 146 16.73 -15.78 5.31
N PHE A 147 17.57 -15.17 4.49
CA PHE A 147 18.99 -15.48 4.35
C PHE A 147 19.83 -14.73 5.38
N PHE A 148 20.82 -15.43 5.97
CA PHE A 148 21.84 -14.87 6.88
C PHE A 148 21.28 -13.97 7.99
N ASP A 149 20.03 -14.22 8.40
CA ASP A 149 19.23 -13.51 9.41
C ASP A 149 18.97 -12.01 9.14
N ASN A 150 19.34 -11.51 7.96
CA ASN A 150 19.33 -10.08 7.68
C ASN A 150 18.78 -9.73 6.29
N THR A 151 18.49 -10.72 5.47
CA THR A 151 18.01 -10.54 4.09
C THR A 151 16.79 -11.40 3.85
N GLU A 152 15.64 -10.77 3.72
CA GLU A 152 14.42 -11.40 3.26
C GLU A 152 14.35 -11.35 1.73
N VAL A 153 14.00 -12.47 1.11
CA VAL A 153 13.60 -12.54 -0.30
C VAL A 153 12.23 -13.19 -0.36
N GLY A 154 11.30 -12.62 -1.11
CA GLY A 154 9.94 -13.17 -1.19
C GLY A 154 9.23 -12.89 -2.49
N VAL A 155 8.10 -13.56 -2.62
CA VAL A 155 7.14 -13.43 -3.73
C VAL A 155 5.73 -13.33 -3.18
N SER A 156 4.87 -12.60 -3.89
CA SER A 156 3.46 -12.45 -3.55
C SER A 156 2.56 -12.57 -4.77
N LEU A 157 1.33 -13.00 -4.54
CA LEU A 157 0.24 -13.09 -5.49
C LEU A 157 -1.03 -12.63 -4.80
N LEU A 158 -1.83 -11.82 -5.48
CA LEU A 158 -3.24 -11.60 -5.15
C LEU A 158 -4.09 -11.86 -6.39
N SER A 159 -5.29 -12.39 -6.22
CA SER A 159 -6.27 -12.58 -7.29
C SER A 159 -7.68 -12.60 -6.68
N GLY A 160 -8.59 -11.84 -7.28
CA GLY A 160 -9.91 -11.55 -6.71
C GLY A 160 -10.89 -11.04 -7.76
N ASP A 161 -12.17 -11.02 -7.38
CA ASP A 161 -13.28 -10.53 -8.20
C ASP A 161 -13.47 -9.02 -7.97
N LEU A 162 -14.06 -8.35 -8.93
CA LEU A 162 -14.46 -6.95 -8.82
C LEU A 162 -15.99 -6.89 -8.89
N GLU A 163 -16.63 -6.51 -7.78
CA GLU A 163 -18.09 -6.46 -7.70
C GLU A 163 -18.58 -5.04 -8.01
N GLY A 164 -19.56 -4.91 -8.91
CA GLY A 164 -20.26 -3.67 -9.18
C GLY A 164 -21.34 -3.37 -8.13
N GLY A 165 -21.82 -2.12 -8.09
CA GLY A 165 -22.85 -1.71 -7.12
C GLY A 165 -24.12 -2.56 -7.13
N SER A 166 -24.90 -2.50 -6.04
CA SER A 166 -26.07 -3.34 -5.75
C SER A 166 -26.85 -3.84 -6.98
N GLY A 167 -26.71 -5.14 -7.24
CA GLY A 167 -27.47 -5.86 -8.27
C GLY A 167 -26.80 -5.89 -9.65
N VAL A 168 -25.62 -5.31 -9.80
CA VAL A 168 -24.80 -5.41 -11.01
C VAL A 168 -24.12 -6.79 -11.10
N GLY A 169 -23.53 -7.29 -10.00
CA GLY A 169 -22.71 -8.50 -10.00
C GLY A 169 -21.23 -8.20 -10.26
N SER A 170 -20.46 -9.25 -10.53
CA SER A 170 -19.08 -9.13 -11.02
C SER A 170 -19.01 -8.25 -12.28
N VAL A 171 -17.99 -7.39 -12.33
CA VAL A 171 -17.67 -6.48 -13.44
C VAL A 171 -16.25 -6.68 -13.97
N GLY A 172 -15.61 -7.78 -13.59
CA GLY A 172 -14.23 -8.11 -13.94
C GLY A 172 -13.49 -8.78 -12.79
N ASP A 173 -12.20 -9.01 -12.97
CA ASP A 173 -11.31 -9.53 -11.94
C ASP A 173 -10.02 -8.73 -11.86
N HIS A 174 -9.28 -8.88 -10.76
CA HIS A 174 -7.95 -8.33 -10.62
C HIS A 174 -6.94 -9.42 -10.28
N THR A 175 -5.69 -9.16 -10.63
CA THR A 175 -4.56 -9.98 -10.21
C THR A 175 -3.32 -9.09 -10.05
N ALA A 176 -2.48 -9.40 -9.06
CA ALA A 176 -1.16 -8.78 -8.97
C ALA A 176 -0.11 -9.78 -8.48
N TYR A 177 1.14 -9.54 -8.89
CA TYR A 177 2.30 -10.34 -8.51
C TYR A 177 3.42 -9.43 -8.03
N ALA A 178 4.23 -9.91 -7.09
CA ALA A 178 5.44 -9.20 -6.68
C ALA A 178 6.60 -10.14 -6.41
N PHE A 179 7.81 -9.64 -6.67
CA PHE A 179 9.06 -10.16 -6.13
C PHE A 179 9.72 -9.05 -5.31
N HIS A 180 10.21 -9.37 -4.11
CA HIS A 180 10.87 -8.39 -3.26
C HIS A 180 12.12 -8.92 -2.57
N VAL A 181 13.00 -7.99 -2.23
CA VAL A 181 14.19 -8.16 -1.39
C VAL A 181 14.19 -7.06 -0.35
N ASN A 182 14.39 -7.43 0.92
CA ASN A 182 14.60 -6.48 2.01
C ASN A 182 15.81 -6.93 2.82
N SER A 183 16.87 -6.13 2.81
CA SER A 183 18.14 -6.47 3.44
C SER A 183 18.63 -5.34 4.35
N LYS A 184 19.16 -5.74 5.50
CA LYS A 184 19.85 -4.85 6.43
C LYS A 184 21.25 -5.39 6.71
N ILE A 185 22.25 -4.80 6.07
CA ILE A 185 23.67 -5.18 6.22
C ILE A 185 24.35 -4.09 7.04
N GLU A 186 24.60 -4.38 8.33
CA GLU A 186 25.11 -3.39 9.28
C GLU A 186 24.23 -2.13 9.30
N ASN A 187 24.77 -1.02 8.81
CA ASN A 187 24.09 0.27 8.73
C ASN A 187 23.39 0.50 7.39
N ILE A 188 23.55 -0.39 6.42
CA ILE A 188 23.01 -0.25 5.06
C ILE A 188 21.67 -0.98 4.97
N GLY A 189 20.63 -0.26 4.56
CA GLY A 189 19.34 -0.83 4.18
C GLY A 189 19.17 -0.89 2.67
N ILE A 190 18.63 -2.00 2.16
CA ILE A 190 18.29 -2.19 0.75
C ILE A 190 16.88 -2.74 0.70
N MET A 191 15.97 -2.03 0.01
CA MET A 191 14.67 -2.57 -0.37
C MET A 191 14.56 -2.53 -1.88
N PHE A 192 14.17 -3.65 -2.47
CA PHE A 192 13.89 -3.76 -3.90
C PHE A 192 12.58 -4.51 -4.08
N GLN A 193 11.71 -4.00 -4.93
CA GLN A 193 10.49 -4.70 -5.33
C GLN A 193 10.21 -4.46 -6.80
N VAL A 194 9.80 -5.51 -7.50
CA VAL A 194 9.07 -5.40 -8.76
C VAL A 194 7.68 -5.96 -8.54
N SER A 195 6.67 -5.26 -9.03
CA SER A 195 5.28 -5.72 -8.98
C SER A 195 4.56 -5.37 -10.26
N GLU A 196 3.64 -6.24 -10.66
CA GLU A 196 2.77 -6.07 -11.81
C GLU A 196 1.35 -6.29 -11.33
N TYR A 197 0.42 -5.49 -11.82
CA TYR A 197 -1.00 -5.63 -11.54
C TYR A 197 -1.82 -5.45 -12.81
N GLU A 198 -2.97 -6.12 -12.85
CA GLU A 198 -3.93 -6.09 -13.93
C GLU A 198 -5.35 -6.11 -13.34
N TYR A 199 -6.22 -5.26 -13.88
CA TYR A 199 -7.67 -5.24 -13.68
C TYR A 199 -8.31 -5.58 -15.04
N ASP A 200 -8.79 -6.81 -15.21
CA ASP A 200 -9.50 -7.26 -16.42
C ASP A 200 -10.99 -6.92 -16.28
N LEU A 201 -11.35 -5.70 -16.73
CA LEU A 201 -12.71 -5.19 -16.62
C LEU A 201 -13.58 -5.68 -17.78
N ASP A 202 -14.80 -6.14 -17.49
CA ASP A 202 -15.75 -6.65 -18.50
C ASP A 202 -16.07 -5.64 -19.61
N ASN A 203 -16.03 -4.35 -19.28
CA ASN A 203 -16.30 -3.27 -20.23
C ASN A 203 -15.05 -2.81 -21.01
N GLY A 204 -13.88 -3.40 -20.74
CA GLY A 204 -12.61 -3.09 -21.38
C GLY A 204 -12.07 -1.69 -21.10
N SER A 205 -12.45 -1.06 -19.99
CA SER A 205 -11.91 0.25 -19.61
C SER A 205 -10.44 0.13 -19.23
N ASP A 206 -9.63 1.12 -19.61
CA ASP A 206 -8.19 1.15 -19.30
C ASP A 206 -7.86 1.83 -17.96
N ALA A 207 -8.87 2.26 -17.19
CA ALA A 207 -8.64 2.99 -15.94
C ALA A 207 -9.72 2.72 -14.89
N VAL A 208 -9.29 2.75 -13.62
CA VAL A 208 -10.16 2.60 -12.45
C VAL A 208 -10.02 3.80 -11.52
N ALA A 209 -11.11 4.15 -10.86
CA ALA A 209 -11.11 5.16 -9.82
C ALA A 209 -10.70 4.52 -8.49
N VAL A 210 -9.76 5.15 -7.80
CA VAL A 210 -9.32 4.75 -6.46
C VAL A 210 -9.68 5.82 -5.44
N GLY A 211 -9.88 5.43 -4.19
CA GLY A 211 -10.25 6.33 -3.11
C GLY A 211 -9.37 6.17 -1.89
N ALA A 212 -8.80 7.27 -1.38
CA ALA A 212 -8.14 7.32 -0.08
C ALA A 212 -7.98 8.77 0.39
N TRP A 213 -7.73 8.98 1.69
CA TRP A 213 -7.40 10.31 2.24
C TRP A 213 -8.44 11.41 2.01
N ALA A 214 -9.71 11.03 1.85
CA ALA A 214 -10.82 11.92 1.46
C ALA A 214 -10.70 12.50 0.02
N PHE A 215 -10.00 11.78 -0.87
CA PHE A 215 -9.86 12.10 -2.29
C PHE A 215 -10.12 10.89 -3.18
N TYR A 216 -10.57 11.19 -4.40
CA TYR A 216 -10.52 10.25 -5.53
C TYR A 216 -9.28 10.54 -6.36
N ASP A 217 -8.70 9.49 -6.93
CA ASP A 217 -7.73 9.55 -8.01
C ASP A 217 -8.07 8.48 -9.05
N THR A 218 -7.24 8.32 -10.06
CA THR A 218 -7.38 7.30 -11.10
C THR A 218 -6.03 6.61 -11.31
N ILE A 219 -6.06 5.29 -11.46
CA ILE A 219 -4.90 4.49 -11.85
C ILE A 219 -5.21 3.77 -13.18
N PRO A 220 -4.18 3.43 -13.98
CA PRO A 220 -4.37 2.53 -15.11
C PRO A 220 -4.80 1.16 -14.61
N THR A 221 -5.53 0.40 -15.42
CA THR A 221 -5.89 -1.00 -15.14
C THR A 221 -4.71 -1.96 -15.19
N GLU A 222 -3.63 -1.62 -15.88
CA GLU A 222 -2.41 -2.43 -15.94
C GLU A 222 -1.20 -1.54 -15.70
N ALA A 223 -0.23 -2.02 -14.91
CA ALA A 223 1.09 -1.41 -14.84
C ALA A 223 2.15 -2.32 -14.22
N THR A 224 3.41 -2.09 -14.58
CA THR A 224 4.59 -2.62 -13.88
C THR A 224 5.24 -1.53 -13.04
N SER A 225 5.50 -1.81 -11.77
CA SER A 225 6.16 -0.93 -10.81
C SER A 225 7.50 -1.50 -10.36
N TYR A 226 8.52 -0.65 -10.32
CA TYR A 226 9.85 -0.92 -9.80
C TYR A 226 10.15 0.03 -8.65
N ASN A 227 10.59 -0.52 -7.53
CA ASN A 227 11.04 0.22 -6.37
C ASN A 227 12.48 -0.20 -6.02
N LEU A 228 13.37 0.78 -5.81
CA LEU A 228 14.71 0.58 -5.27
C LEU A 228 15.00 1.66 -4.23
N ASN A 229 15.14 1.24 -2.98
CA ASN A 229 15.42 2.11 -1.85
C ASN A 229 16.74 1.73 -1.20
N LEU A 230 17.58 2.73 -0.98
CA LEU A 230 18.86 2.58 -0.30
C LEU A 230 18.91 3.50 0.90
N SER A 231 19.36 2.98 2.04
CA SER A 231 19.52 3.77 3.25
C SER A 231 20.82 3.49 4.00
N TYR A 232 21.26 4.48 4.77
CA TYR A 232 22.40 4.39 5.69
C TYR A 232 22.03 4.97 7.05
N SER A 233 22.03 4.13 8.08
CA SER A 233 21.74 4.52 9.45
C SER A 233 23.02 4.91 10.21
N GLN A 234 23.02 6.11 10.77
CA GLN A 234 24.13 6.63 11.55
C GLN A 234 23.65 7.00 12.96
N SER A 235 24.17 6.30 13.96
CA SER A 235 24.01 6.71 15.36
C SER A 235 24.80 7.99 15.62
N VAL A 236 24.17 8.95 16.29
CA VAL A 236 24.74 10.26 16.59
C VAL A 236 24.48 10.64 18.06
N SER A 237 25.20 11.64 18.56
CA SER A 237 25.01 12.19 19.90
C SER A 237 24.81 13.70 19.81
N LEU A 238 23.72 14.12 19.17
CA LEU A 238 23.40 15.53 18.89
C LEU A 238 22.18 15.97 19.70
N GLY A 239 22.40 16.33 20.95
CA GLY A 239 21.31 16.67 21.87
C GLY A 239 20.32 15.51 22.00
N PRO A 240 19.01 15.69 21.71
CA PRO A 240 18.03 14.61 21.77
C PRO A 240 18.10 13.65 20.57
N ILE A 241 18.80 13.99 19.49
CA ILE A 241 18.89 13.18 18.28
C ILE A 241 19.88 12.04 18.51
N THR A 242 19.40 10.81 18.32
CA THR A 242 20.16 9.58 18.56
C THR A 242 20.51 8.84 17.27
N ASN A 243 19.74 9.03 16.19
CA ASN A 243 19.99 8.40 14.90
C ASN A 243 19.56 9.29 13.74
N LEU A 244 20.34 9.25 12.67
CA LEU A 244 20.03 9.81 11.36
C LEU A 244 20.07 8.68 10.33
N THR A 245 18.96 8.42 9.66
CA THR A 245 18.89 7.48 8.54
C THR A 245 18.80 8.26 7.25
N TYR A 246 19.89 8.30 6.49
CA TYR A 246 19.94 8.94 5.18
C TYR A 246 19.42 7.96 4.13
N TYR A 247 18.66 8.43 3.14
CA TYR A 247 18.11 7.54 2.11
C TYR A 247 17.96 8.21 0.74
N ASN A 248 17.92 7.35 -0.28
CA ASN A 248 17.39 7.65 -1.61
C ASN A 248 16.42 6.52 -2.00
N ASP A 249 15.17 6.88 -2.20
CA ASP A 249 14.09 5.98 -2.60
C ASP A 249 13.69 6.31 -4.04
N TYR A 250 13.75 5.34 -4.93
CA TYR A 250 13.41 5.51 -6.35
C TYR A 250 12.26 4.59 -6.75
N ASN A 251 11.30 5.16 -7.47
CA ASN A 251 10.13 4.47 -8.00
C ASN A 251 9.97 4.78 -9.48
N LEU A 252 9.61 3.76 -10.25
CA LEU A 252 9.24 3.85 -11.65
C LEU A 252 8.00 2.97 -11.89
N VAL A 253 6.93 3.55 -12.43
CA VAL A 253 5.76 2.81 -12.92
C VAL A 253 5.68 3.00 -14.42
N THR A 254 5.67 1.89 -15.16
CA THR A 254 5.73 1.80 -16.62
C THR A 254 4.76 0.74 -17.12
N ASP A 255 4.77 0.48 -18.42
CA ASP A 255 3.90 -0.50 -19.09
C ASP A 255 2.43 -0.32 -18.71
N LYS A 256 2.00 0.95 -18.66
CA LYS A 256 0.66 1.32 -18.24
C LYS A 256 -0.35 1.08 -19.36
N SER A 257 -1.55 0.62 -19.00
CA SER A 257 -2.69 0.56 -19.93
C SER A 257 -2.93 1.92 -20.63
N ALA A 258 -3.60 1.88 -21.78
CA ALA A 258 -3.83 3.05 -22.66
C ALA A 258 -2.56 3.82 -23.14
N GLY A 259 -1.36 3.24 -23.01
CA GLY A 259 -0.12 3.85 -23.50
C GLY A 259 0.26 5.14 -22.78
N LEU A 260 -0.01 5.20 -21.48
CA LEU A 260 0.23 6.37 -20.63
C LEU A 260 1.72 6.53 -20.28
N ASP A 261 2.19 7.76 -20.14
CA ASP A 261 3.58 8.09 -19.81
C ASP A 261 4.04 7.57 -18.45
N ASP A 262 5.26 7.05 -18.34
CA ASP A 262 5.84 6.60 -17.07
C ASP A 262 5.63 7.58 -15.89
N THR A 263 5.40 6.99 -14.72
CA THR A 263 5.41 7.71 -13.43
C THR A 263 6.75 7.49 -12.75
N THR A 264 7.35 8.55 -12.23
CA THR A 264 8.63 8.46 -11.51
C THR A 264 8.59 9.28 -10.25
N MET A 265 9.18 8.74 -9.19
CA MET A 265 9.44 9.46 -7.94
C MET A 265 10.84 9.14 -7.43
N ASN A 266 11.65 10.17 -7.20
CA ASN A 266 12.88 10.05 -6.42
C ASN A 266 12.77 10.90 -5.16
N ALA A 267 12.83 10.25 -3.99
CA ALA A 267 12.84 10.91 -2.69
C ALA A 267 14.22 10.75 -2.04
N THR A 268 14.93 11.85 -1.87
CA THR A 268 16.19 11.89 -1.10
C THR A 268 15.93 12.58 0.23
N GLY A 269 16.34 11.97 1.33
CA GLY A 269 16.03 12.56 2.63
C GLY A 269 16.83 12.00 3.80
N VAL A 270 16.41 12.45 4.98
CA VAL A 270 16.90 11.96 6.27
C VAL A 270 15.74 11.77 7.22
N ALA A 271 15.69 10.59 7.84
CA ALA A 271 14.81 10.29 8.95
C ALA A 271 15.59 10.50 10.26
N ILE A 272 14.94 11.15 11.23
CA ILE A 272 15.56 11.63 12.46
C ILE A 272 14.84 10.96 13.63
N SER A 273 15.60 10.23 14.45
CA SER A 273 15.10 9.67 15.71
C SER A 273 15.59 10.53 16.89
N ALA A 274 14.66 11.01 17.72
CA ALA A 274 14.98 11.87 18.85
C ALA A 274 14.03 11.65 20.05
N GLY A 275 14.35 10.70 20.92
CA GLY A 275 13.46 10.32 22.03
C GLY A 275 12.14 9.75 21.51
N GLY A 276 11.01 10.35 21.90
CA GLY A 276 9.68 10.01 21.35
C GLY A 276 9.40 10.63 19.97
N VAL A 277 10.30 11.44 19.42
CA VAL A 277 10.12 12.09 18.11
C VAL A 277 10.72 11.23 17.01
N TYR A 278 9.95 11.06 15.93
CA TYR A 278 10.44 10.58 14.65
C TYR A 278 10.04 11.57 13.56
N ALA A 279 10.98 12.00 12.73
CA ALA A 279 10.73 13.02 11.71
C ALA A 279 11.38 12.65 10.38
N TYR A 280 10.76 13.08 9.29
CA TYR A 280 11.28 12.97 7.93
C TYR A 280 11.58 14.35 7.38
N VAL A 281 12.71 14.47 6.68
CA VAL A 281 13.01 15.63 5.83
C VAL A 281 13.27 15.09 4.43
N ASP A 282 12.30 15.26 3.54
CA ASP A 282 12.34 14.73 2.18
C ASP A 282 12.50 15.86 1.16
N PHE A 283 13.41 15.68 0.21
CA PHE A 283 13.37 16.40 -1.06
C PHE A 283 12.97 15.42 -2.17
N VAL A 284 11.82 15.67 -2.78
CA VAL A 284 11.22 14.78 -3.75
C VAL A 284 11.15 15.43 -5.11
N VAL A 285 11.54 14.68 -6.14
CA VAL A 285 11.44 15.06 -7.56
C VAL A 285 10.63 13.99 -8.26
N ALA A 286 9.54 14.37 -8.91
CA ALA A 286 8.59 13.40 -9.45
C ALA A 286 7.88 13.88 -10.73
N LYS A 287 7.42 12.91 -11.53
CA LYS A 287 6.59 13.09 -12.74
C LYS A 287 5.42 12.13 -12.64
N ASN A 288 4.20 12.59 -12.95
CA ASN A 288 2.96 11.80 -12.89
C ASN A 288 2.68 11.13 -11.52
N GLN A 289 3.23 11.65 -10.42
CA GLN A 289 3.12 11.02 -9.11
C GLN A 289 2.01 11.65 -8.25
N PRO A 290 1.04 10.84 -7.75
CA PRO A 290 0.04 11.27 -6.77
C PRO A 290 0.66 11.96 -5.57
N PHE A 291 -0.08 12.93 -5.03
CA PHE A 291 0.36 13.83 -3.96
C PHE A 291 1.60 14.67 -4.26
N LEU A 292 2.27 14.51 -5.40
CA LEU A 292 3.40 15.32 -5.84
C LEU A 292 3.08 16.09 -7.12
N GLY A 293 1.81 16.46 -7.32
CA GLY A 293 1.36 17.29 -8.44
C GLY A 293 1.07 16.51 -9.73
N GLY A 294 0.96 15.18 -9.66
CA GLY A 294 0.53 14.33 -10.77
C GLY A 294 -0.44 13.23 -10.32
N THR A 295 -0.70 12.28 -11.22
CA THR A 295 -1.54 11.09 -11.04
C THR A 295 -0.96 9.96 -11.89
N LEU A 296 -1.17 8.69 -11.52
CA LEU A 296 -0.66 7.54 -12.29
C LEU A 296 -1.19 7.54 -13.73
N VAL A 297 -2.33 8.16 -14.02
CA VAL A 297 -2.85 8.31 -15.39
C VAL A 297 -2.41 9.60 -16.11
N GLY A 298 -1.39 10.29 -15.58
CA GLY A 298 -0.88 11.54 -16.13
C GLY A 298 0.01 11.34 -17.35
N ASN A 299 0.01 12.34 -18.24
CA ASN A 299 0.90 12.46 -19.40
C ASN A 299 1.69 13.78 -19.34
N ALA A 300 2.27 14.10 -18.17
CA ALA A 300 2.99 15.35 -17.97
C ALA A 300 4.43 15.28 -18.49
N ASP A 301 4.88 16.34 -19.16
CA ASP A 301 6.30 16.55 -19.49
C ASP A 301 7.09 17.17 -18.32
N ASP A 302 6.38 17.91 -17.45
CA ASP A 302 6.99 18.68 -16.38
C ASP A 302 7.28 17.84 -15.14
N TRP A 303 8.39 18.18 -14.48
CA TRP A 303 8.79 17.60 -13.20
C TRP A 303 8.34 18.49 -12.05
N ASN A 304 7.72 17.86 -11.05
CA ASN A 304 7.37 18.48 -9.79
C ASN A 304 8.49 18.28 -8.76
N LYS A 305 8.63 19.27 -7.87
CA LYS A 305 9.61 19.24 -6.77
C LYS A 305 8.92 19.62 -5.47
N ARG A 306 9.19 18.89 -4.40
CA ARG A 306 8.64 19.18 -3.07
C ARG A 306 9.70 18.98 -1.99
N LEU A 307 9.76 19.95 -1.07
CA LEU A 307 10.39 19.78 0.23
C LEU A 307 9.29 19.42 1.24
N ASN A 308 9.46 18.31 1.95
CA ASN A 308 8.56 17.87 3.00
C ASN A 308 9.31 17.78 4.33
N ILE A 309 8.65 18.22 5.40
CA ILE A 309 9.11 18.01 6.77
C ILE A 309 7.93 17.47 7.55
N ASN A 310 7.99 16.18 7.88
CA ASN A 310 6.98 15.51 8.69
C ASN A 310 7.57 15.22 10.08
N ILE A 311 6.79 15.45 11.14
CA ILE A 311 7.22 15.24 12.52
C ILE A 311 6.10 14.50 13.26
N GLY A 312 6.41 13.31 13.77
CA GLY A 312 5.55 12.52 14.65
C GLY A 312 6.13 12.44 16.07
N TYR A 313 5.24 12.41 17.07
CA TYR A 313 5.58 12.09 18.45
C TYR A 313 4.82 10.84 18.88
N TYR A 314 5.56 9.85 19.35
CA TYR A 314 5.08 8.51 19.69
C TYR A 314 5.21 8.30 21.20
N PHE A 315 4.14 7.82 21.83
CA PHE A 315 4.00 7.67 23.29
C PHE A 315 3.31 6.36 23.67
#